data_AF-A0A7T5EL60-F1
#
_entry.id   AF-A0A7T5EL60-F1
#
_cell.length_a   1.000
_cell.length_b   1.000
_cell.length_c   1.000
_cell.angle_alpha   90.00
_cell.angle_beta   90.00
_cell.angle_gamma   90.00
#
_symmetry.space_group_name_H-M   'P 1'
#
loop_
_entity.id
_entity.type
_entity.pdbx_description
1 polymer ?
#
loop_
_entity_poly.entity_id
_entity_poly.type
_entity_poly.pdbx_seq_one_letter_code
_entity_poly.pdbx_strand_id
1 'polypeptide(L)'
;MLKAKVFLICLSVMLLLFSAIAAFEMYAMERAIARSIYADVFDDMQDIGYLEPLLADYYLGKMQDLGWDVASDVFAGSNPRAEGLRARKERNEMVTLSLEVRPSRLSQWMHLFAKGETSFRFTGSRPSEYFDPGW
;
A
#
# COMPACT_ATOMS: atom_id res chain seq x y z
N MET A 1 -34.73 -35.41 14.72
CA MET A 1 -33.62 -34.48 15.07
C MET A 1 -32.45 -34.49 14.08
N LEU A 2 -32.21 -35.57 13.31
CA LEU A 2 -31.11 -35.62 12.32
C LEU A 2 -31.19 -34.52 11.24
N LYS A 3 -32.38 -34.31 10.65
CA LYS A 3 -32.59 -33.30 9.60
C LYS A 3 -32.25 -31.88 10.05
N ALA A 4 -32.61 -31.51 11.29
CA ALA A 4 -32.29 -30.20 11.86
C ALA A 4 -30.77 -30.02 12.08
N LYS A 5 -30.07 -31.07 12.53
CA LYS A 5 -28.61 -31.04 12.66
C LYS A 5 -27.92 -30.86 11.31
N VAL A 6 -28.36 -31.60 10.29
CA VAL A 6 -27.83 -31.46 8.92
C VAL A 6 -28.07 -30.05 8.38
N PHE A 7 -29.27 -29.50 8.57
CA PHE A 7 -29.58 -28.13 8.17
C PHE A 7 -28.66 -27.11 8.85
N LEU A 8 -28.45 -27.20 10.17
CA LEU A 8 -27.57 -26.29 10.90
C LEU A 8 -26.10 -26.40 10.46
N ILE A 9 -25.63 -27.61 10.15
CA ILE A 9 -24.29 -27.83 9.61
C ILE A 9 -24.17 -27.16 8.24
N CYS A 10 -25.11 -27.39 7.32
CA CYS A 10 -25.11 -26.77 6.00
C CYS A 10 -25.17 -25.24 6.09
N LEU A 11 -26.02 -24.69 6.96
CA LEU A 11 -26.12 -23.25 7.18
C LEU A 11 -24.80 -22.68 7.73
N SER A 12 -24.18 -23.34 8.69
CA SER A 12 -22.90 -22.92 9.28
C SER A 12 -21.79 -22.93 8.24
N VAL A 13 -21.69 -23.99 7.45
CA VAL A 13 -20.73 -24.08 6.34
C VAL A 13 -20.93 -22.95 5.35
N MET A 14 -22.18 -22.66 4.98
CA MET A 14 -22.51 -21.58 4.05
C MET A 14 -22.07 -20.22 4.61
N LEU A 15 -22.39 -19.92 5.87
CA LEU A 15 -21.97 -18.68 6.52
C LEU A 15 -20.45 -18.53 6.59
N LEU A 16 -19.73 -19.62 6.89
CA LEU A 16 -18.27 -19.63 6.91
C LEU A 16 -17.68 -19.34 5.53
N LEU A 17 -18.20 -19.97 4.48
CA LEU A 17 -17.72 -19.76 3.11
C LEU A 17 -17.96 -18.32 2.65
N PHE A 18 -19.16 -17.77 2.87
CA PHE A 18 -19.44 -16.37 2.52
C PHE A 18 -18.56 -15.39 3.29
N SER A 19 -18.36 -15.62 4.58
CA SER A 19 -17.50 -14.77 5.42
C SER A 19 -16.03 -14.83 4.96
N ALA A 20 -15.54 -16.02 4.59
CA ALA A 20 -14.18 -16.19 4.08
C ALA A 20 -13.99 -15.46 2.74
N ILE A 21 -14.96 -15.57 1.83
CA ILE A 21 -14.94 -14.86 0.53
C ILE A 21 -14.95 -13.35 0.77
N ALA A 22 -15.86 -12.85 1.61
CA ALA A 22 -15.94 -11.41 1.91
C ALA A 22 -14.62 -10.88 2.51
N ALA A 23 -14.00 -11.64 3.42
CA ALA A 23 -12.71 -11.27 4.00
C ALA A 23 -11.58 -11.25 2.96
N PHE A 24 -11.58 -12.21 2.04
CA PHE A 24 -10.63 -12.25 0.94
C PHE A 24 -10.80 -11.06 -0.02
N GLU A 25 -12.03 -10.72 -0.38
CA GLU A 25 -12.33 -9.57 -1.25
C GLU A 25 -11.90 -8.26 -0.61
N MET A 26 -12.19 -8.05 0.68
CA MET A 26 -11.71 -6.87 1.42
C MET A 26 -10.17 -6.79 1.43
N TYR A 27 -9.51 -7.90 1.70
CA TYR A 27 -8.05 -7.98 1.65
C TYR A 27 -7.48 -7.64 0.26
N ALA A 28 -8.08 -8.20 -0.80
CA ALA A 28 -7.66 -7.95 -2.18
C ALA A 28 -7.86 -6.48 -2.56
N MET A 29 -8.99 -5.89 -2.17
CA MET A 29 -9.31 -4.48 -2.39
C MET A 29 -8.33 -3.55 -1.69
N GLU A 30 -8.09 -3.73 -0.38
CA GLU A 30 -7.14 -2.88 0.36
C GLU A 30 -5.72 -2.97 -0.21
N ARG A 31 -5.30 -4.18 -0.61
CA ARG A 31 -4.00 -4.37 -1.24
C ARG A 31 -3.91 -3.71 -2.62
N ALA A 32 -4.99 -3.72 -3.39
CA ALA A 32 -5.06 -3.04 -4.67
C ALA A 32 -4.97 -1.51 -4.50
N ILE A 33 -5.69 -0.95 -3.52
CA ILE A 33 -5.62 0.48 -3.19
C ILE A 33 -4.21 0.88 -2.72
N ALA A 34 -3.58 0.08 -1.86
CA ALA A 34 -2.23 0.37 -1.40
C ALA A 34 -1.22 0.32 -2.56
N ARG A 35 -1.41 -0.62 -3.50
CA ARG A 35 -0.60 -0.73 -4.71
C ARG A 35 -0.83 0.44 -5.68
N SER A 36 -2.05 0.95 -5.80
CA SER A 36 -2.34 2.11 -6.64
C SER A 36 -1.70 3.37 -6.06
N ILE A 37 -1.82 3.59 -4.74
CA ILE A 37 -1.15 4.71 -4.06
C ILE A 37 0.37 4.62 -4.25
N TYR A 38 0.95 3.43 -4.08
CA TYR A 38 2.37 3.21 -4.37
C TYR A 38 2.72 3.60 -5.81
N ALA A 39 1.92 3.20 -6.79
CA ALA A 39 2.19 3.49 -8.20
C ALA A 39 2.10 4.99 -8.49
N ASP A 40 1.06 5.67 -8.01
CA ASP A 40 0.85 7.10 -8.21
C ASP A 40 2.00 7.92 -7.60
N VAL A 41 2.34 7.66 -6.32
CA VAL A 41 3.45 8.35 -5.64
C VAL A 41 4.77 8.09 -6.36
N PHE A 42 4.98 6.89 -6.90
CA PHE A 42 6.23 6.56 -7.56
C PHE A 42 6.38 7.27 -8.91
N ASP A 43 5.28 7.45 -9.63
CA ASP A 43 5.22 8.16 -10.90
C ASP A 43 5.53 9.65 -10.67
N ASP A 44 4.82 10.27 -9.72
CA ASP A 44 5.07 11.67 -9.36
C ASP A 44 6.52 11.89 -8.90
N MET A 45 7.04 10.98 -8.07
CA MET A 45 8.42 11.01 -7.60
C MET A 45 9.42 10.82 -8.75
N GLN A 46 9.11 10.03 -9.77
CA GLN A 46 9.93 9.84 -10.96
C GLN A 46 10.00 11.12 -11.79
N ASP A 47 8.87 11.81 -11.96
CA ASP A 47 8.73 13.05 -12.73
C ASP A 47 9.44 14.23 -12.07
N ILE A 48 9.24 14.40 -10.75
CA ILE A 48 9.83 15.53 -10.03
C ILE A 48 11.21 15.21 -9.45
N GLY A 49 11.60 13.94 -9.35
CA GLY A 49 12.91 13.46 -8.89
C GLY A 49 13.08 13.31 -7.37
N TYR A 50 12.04 13.50 -6.57
CA TYR A 50 12.07 13.31 -5.11
C TYR A 50 10.64 13.11 -4.59
N LEU A 51 10.51 12.60 -3.36
CA LEU A 51 9.23 12.53 -2.68
C LEU A 51 8.91 13.91 -2.10
N GLU A 52 7.99 14.63 -2.74
CA GLU A 52 7.52 15.93 -2.27
C GLU A 52 6.77 15.80 -0.93
N PRO A 53 7.10 16.61 0.09
CA PRO A 53 6.46 16.51 1.40
C PRO A 53 4.94 16.69 1.36
N LEU A 54 4.44 17.65 0.56
CA LEU A 54 3.01 17.91 0.42
C LEU A 54 2.27 16.73 -0.23
N LEU A 55 2.91 16.07 -1.21
CA LEU A 55 2.38 14.88 -1.83
C LEU A 55 2.31 13.72 -0.83
N ALA A 56 3.37 13.51 -0.06
CA ALA A 56 3.40 12.51 1.00
C ALA A 56 2.30 12.75 2.03
N ASP A 57 2.13 13.99 2.50
CA ASP A 57 1.09 14.38 3.46
C ASP A 57 -0.32 14.15 2.91
N TYR A 58 -0.55 14.45 1.62
CA TYR A 58 -1.81 14.18 0.95
C TYR A 58 -2.16 12.68 0.97
N TYR A 59 -1.21 11.82 0.62
CA TYR A 59 -1.44 10.38 0.62
C TYR A 59 -1.53 9.78 2.03
N LEU A 60 -0.82 10.34 3.01
CA LEU A 60 -1.00 9.98 4.43
C LEU A 60 -2.44 10.29 4.89
N GLY A 61 -2.97 11.47 4.55
CA GLY A 61 -4.36 11.82 4.83
C GLY A 61 -5.35 10.85 4.17
N LYS A 62 -5.14 10.53 2.89
CA LYS A 62 -5.97 9.57 2.17
C LYS A 62 -5.95 8.17 2.81
N MET A 63 -4.79 7.70 3.27
CA MET A 63 -4.68 6.42 3.99
C MET A 63 -5.36 6.46 5.35
N GLN A 64 -5.27 7.60 6.05
CA GLN A 64 -5.96 7.81 7.32
C GLN A 64 -7.49 7.78 7.15
N ASP A 65 -8.01 8.39 6.09
CA ASP A 65 -9.44 8.36 5.73
C ASP A 65 -9.94 6.95 5.40
N LEU A 66 -9.06 6.08 4.88
CA LEU A 66 -9.32 4.65 4.68
C LEU A 66 -9.30 3.83 5.99
N GLY A 67 -8.99 4.47 7.12
CA GLY A 67 -8.91 3.82 8.44
C GLY A 67 -7.64 3.01 8.65
N TRP A 68 -6.58 3.27 7.89
CA TRP A 68 -5.29 2.60 8.03
C TRP A 68 -4.42 3.25 9.10
N ASP A 69 -3.53 2.46 9.69
CA ASP A 69 -2.58 2.97 10.69
C ASP A 69 -1.38 3.60 9.97
N VAL A 70 -1.30 4.93 10.07
CA VAL A 70 -0.25 5.79 9.50
C VAL A 70 0.60 6.47 10.58
N ALA A 71 0.56 5.99 11.84
CA ALA A 71 1.30 6.61 12.94
C ALA A 71 2.83 6.48 12.79
N SER A 72 3.30 5.46 12.06
CA SER A 72 4.69 5.28 11.68
C SER A 72 5.00 5.97 10.34
N ASP A 73 6.27 6.29 10.08
CA ASP A 73 6.69 6.83 8.79
C ASP A 73 6.49 5.80 7.66
N VAL A 74 5.36 5.91 6.97
CA VAL A 74 4.93 5.06 5.85
C VAL A 74 5.94 5.07 4.70
N PHE A 75 6.72 6.14 4.57
CA PHE A 75 7.67 6.35 3.48
C PHE A 75 9.14 6.23 3.91
N ALA A 76 9.44 5.65 5.07
CA ALA A 76 10.76 5.67 5.70
C ALA A 76 11.93 5.24 4.78
N GLY A 77 11.71 4.30 3.86
CA GLY A 77 12.74 3.83 2.93
C GLY A 77 12.81 4.60 1.59
N SER A 78 12.12 5.73 1.48
CA SER A 78 12.04 6.51 0.24
C SER A 78 13.17 7.53 0.15
N ASN A 79 13.74 7.70 -1.05
CA ASN A 79 14.84 8.62 -1.31
C ASN A 79 14.89 9.00 -2.79
N PRO A 80 15.08 10.28 -3.16
CA PRO A 80 15.24 11.46 -2.29
C PRO A 80 13.94 11.97 -1.66
N ARG A 81 13.99 12.71 -0.54
CA ARG A 81 12.80 13.28 0.17
C ARG A 81 12.80 14.81 0.27
N ALA A 82 13.75 15.47 -0.39
CA ALA A 82 13.89 16.91 -0.35
C ALA A 82 14.28 17.43 -1.73
N GLU A 83 13.80 18.63 -2.05
CA GLU A 83 14.07 19.29 -3.33
C GLU A 83 15.57 19.46 -3.61
N GLY A 84 16.37 19.81 -2.59
CA GLY A 84 17.82 19.99 -2.74
C GLY A 84 18.60 18.69 -3.03
N LEU A 85 17.96 17.52 -2.84
CA LEU A 85 18.54 16.20 -3.09
C LEU A 85 17.91 15.51 -4.30
N ARG A 86 17.13 16.25 -5.10
CA ARG A 86 16.38 15.76 -6.25
C ARG A 86 17.27 14.97 -7.21
N ALA A 87 16.81 13.78 -7.55
CA ALA A 87 17.40 12.92 -8.56
C ALA A 87 17.21 13.56 -9.95
N ARG A 88 18.26 13.55 -10.75
CA ARG A 88 18.30 14.14 -12.09
C ARG A 88 18.50 13.08 -13.16
N LYS A 89 17.76 13.22 -14.25
CA LYS A 89 17.87 12.37 -15.44
C LYS A 89 19.27 12.45 -16.06
N GLU A 90 19.84 13.65 -16.17
CA GLU A 90 21.17 13.89 -16.76
C GLU A 90 22.29 13.07 -16.07
N ARG A 91 22.13 12.84 -14.77
CA ARG A 91 23.10 12.12 -13.94
C ARG A 91 22.78 10.64 -13.78
N ASN A 92 21.73 10.15 -14.45
CA ASN A 92 21.16 8.81 -14.26
C ASN A 92 20.88 8.49 -12.77
N GLU A 93 20.42 9.50 -12.02
CA GLU A 93 20.09 9.31 -10.60
C GLU A 93 18.75 8.58 -10.46
N MET A 94 18.68 7.73 -9.44
CA MET A 94 17.54 6.86 -9.20
C MET A 94 16.68 7.42 -8.07
N VAL A 95 15.36 7.36 -8.27
CA VAL A 95 14.38 7.52 -7.22
C VAL A 95 14.03 6.15 -6.66
N THR A 96 13.96 6.04 -5.33
CA THR A 96 13.56 4.84 -4.62
C THR A 96 12.37 5.17 -3.75
N LEU A 97 11.28 4.43 -3.91
CA LEU A 97 10.09 4.55 -3.08
C LEU A 97 9.96 3.27 -2.24
N SER A 98 9.80 3.43 -0.93
CA SER A 98 9.44 2.32 -0.04
C SER A 98 8.20 2.73 0.73
N LEU A 99 7.11 2.02 0.47
CA LEU A 99 5.80 2.24 1.08
C LEU A 99 5.51 1.06 2.02
N GLU A 100 5.33 1.34 3.31
CA GLU A 100 4.92 0.37 4.32
C GLU A 100 3.64 0.84 5.01
N VAL A 101 2.55 0.13 4.77
CA VAL A 101 1.21 0.48 5.26
C VAL A 101 0.69 -0.61 6.17
N ARG A 102 0.05 -0.23 7.28
CA ARG A 102 -0.71 -1.15 8.12
C ARG A 102 -2.21 -1.08 7.77
N PRO A 103 -2.73 -2.09 7.04
CA PRO A 103 -4.11 -2.11 6.57
C PRO A 103 -5.09 -2.40 7.72
N SER A 104 -6.38 -2.60 7.41
CA SER A 104 -7.36 -2.93 8.46
C SER A 104 -7.03 -4.26 9.15
N ARG A 105 -7.49 -4.45 10.39
CA ARG A 105 -7.20 -5.66 11.19
C ARG A 105 -7.51 -6.96 10.42
N LEU A 106 -8.63 -6.99 9.69
CA LEU A 106 -9.01 -8.15 8.87
C LEU A 106 -7.95 -8.45 7.82
N SER A 107 -7.52 -7.43 7.07
CA SER A 107 -6.47 -7.56 6.07
C SER A 107 -5.11 -7.90 6.67
N GLN A 108 -4.78 -7.39 7.86
CA GLN A 108 -3.55 -7.78 8.57
C GLN A 108 -3.56 -9.29 8.89
N TRP A 109 -4.68 -9.83 9.39
CA TRP A 109 -4.83 -11.26 9.65
C TRP A 109 -4.72 -12.09 8.38
N MET A 110 -5.38 -11.66 7.30
CA MET A 110 -5.32 -12.33 6.01
C MET A 110 -3.91 -12.29 5.41
N HIS A 111 -3.22 -11.17 5.54
CA HIS A 111 -1.84 -11.02 5.07
C HIS A 111 -0.86 -11.86 5.90
N LEU A 112 -1.05 -11.91 7.21
CA LEU A 112 -0.27 -12.75 8.11
C LEU A 112 -0.42 -14.22 7.73
N PHE A 113 -1.64 -14.66 7.44
CA PHE A 113 -1.90 -16.02 6.96
C PHE A 113 -1.25 -16.31 5.60
N ALA A 114 -1.31 -15.36 4.66
CA ALA A 114 -0.85 -15.56 3.28
C ALA A 114 0.67 -15.34 3.07
N LYS A 115 1.29 -14.46 3.86
CA LYS A 115 2.66 -13.95 3.66
C LYS A 115 3.51 -13.92 4.93
N GLY A 116 2.92 -14.09 6.11
CA GLY A 116 3.66 -14.03 7.38
C GLY A 116 3.91 -12.61 7.89
N GLU A 117 3.35 -11.59 7.24
CA GLU A 117 3.53 -10.18 7.58
C GLU A 117 2.18 -9.52 7.87
N THR A 118 2.17 -8.51 8.75
CA THR A 118 0.95 -7.75 9.08
C THR A 118 0.82 -6.44 8.31
N SER A 119 1.89 -5.98 7.67
CA SER A 119 1.93 -4.75 6.87
C SER A 119 2.01 -5.06 5.38
N PHE A 120 1.44 -4.18 4.56
CA PHE A 120 1.70 -4.18 3.12
C PHE A 120 2.97 -3.40 2.83
N ARG A 121 3.96 -4.08 2.25
CA ARG A 121 5.21 -3.46 1.85
C ARG A 121 5.38 -3.46 0.34
N PHE A 122 5.68 -2.31 -0.21
CA PHE A 122 6.01 -2.12 -1.62
C PHE A 122 7.33 -1.35 -1.69
N THR A 123 8.26 -1.79 -2.53
CA THR A 123 9.54 -1.12 -2.69
C THR A 123 10.01 -1.27 -4.12
N GLY A 124 10.55 -0.20 -4.68
CA GLY A 124 11.12 -0.19 -6.02
C GLY A 124 11.99 1.02 -6.26
N SER A 125 12.81 0.92 -7.31
CA SER A 125 13.68 2.00 -7.76
C SER A 125 13.53 2.20 -9.27
N ARG A 126 13.50 3.45 -9.71
CA ARG A 126 13.38 3.86 -11.11
C ARG A 126 14.30 5.03 -11.41
N PRO A 127 14.79 5.18 -12.66
CA PRO A 127 15.54 6.37 -13.05
C PRO A 127 14.63 7.59 -13.00
N SER A 128 15.15 8.74 -12.57
CA SER A 128 14.37 9.97 -12.60
C SER A 128 14.17 10.48 -14.03
N GLU A 129 13.01 11.08 -14.29
CA GLU A 129 12.69 11.76 -15.53
C GLU A 129 12.91 13.27 -15.47
N TYR A 130 13.19 13.80 -14.27
CA TYR A 130 13.41 15.22 -14.05
C TYR A 130 14.66 15.75 -14.78
N PHE A 131 14.47 16.85 -15.50
CA PHE A 131 15.54 17.61 -16.18
C PHE A 131 15.66 18.99 -15.55
N ASP A 132 16.88 19.45 -15.25
CA ASP A 132 17.11 20.75 -14.62
C ASP A 132 17.08 21.86 -15.70
N PRO A 133 16.13 22.82 -15.67
CA PRO A 133 16.05 23.87 -16.69
C PRO A 133 17.26 24.82 -16.69
N GLY A 134 18.06 24.82 -15.63
CA GLY A 134 19.24 25.65 -15.47
C GLY A 134 20.53 25.03 -16.01
N TRP A 135 20.47 23.87 -16.68
CA TRP A 135 21.61 23.19 -17.28
C TRP A 135 21.91 23.66 -18.72
#